data_AF-A0A5C7PN97-F1
#
_entry.id   AF-A0A5C7PN97-F1
#
_cell.length_a   1.000
_cell.length_b   1.000
_cell.length_c   1.000
_cell.angle_alpha   90.00
_cell.angle_beta   90.00
_cell.angle_gamma   90.00
#
_symmetry.space_group_name_H-M   'P 1'
#
loop_
_entity.id
_entity.type
_entity.pdbx_description
1 polymer ?
#
loop_
_entity_poly.entity_id
_entity_poly.type
_entity_poly.pdbx_seq_one_letter_code
_entity_poly.pdbx_strand_id
1 'polypeptide(L)'
;MNDTLFAEAVLGKDAEEFIASDLGRYLIGQADMEIEEAQEALCKVAPWRTRRIRELQNQIWRAQSFKGWLREMVTAGKAAVQVLEEHS
;
A
#
# COMPACT_ATOMS: atom_id res chain seq x y z
N MET A 1 -0.20 -7.90 25.70
CA MET A 1 0.14 -8.82 24.58
C MET A 1 -1.11 -9.15 23.78
N ASN A 2 -2.17 -9.70 24.41
CA ASN A 2 -3.45 -9.91 23.72
C ASN A 2 -4.10 -8.62 23.19
N ASP A 3 -4.04 -7.51 23.94
CA ASP A 3 -4.62 -6.23 23.49
C ASP A 3 -3.97 -5.69 22.20
N THR A 4 -2.67 -5.91 22.03
CA THR A 4 -1.92 -5.49 20.84
C THR A 4 -2.32 -6.34 19.63
N LEU A 5 -2.41 -7.66 19.80
CA LEU A 5 -2.85 -8.58 18.74
C LEU A 5 -4.30 -8.29 18.33
N PHE A 6 -5.17 -7.98 19.29
CA PHE A 6 -6.56 -7.62 18.99
C PHE A 6 -6.62 -6.29 18.19
N ALA A 7 -5.82 -5.29 18.56
CA ALA A 7 -5.75 -4.04 17.82
C ALA A 7 -5.21 -4.24 16.39
N GLU A 8 -4.19 -5.08 16.20
CA GLU A 8 -3.66 -5.43 14.86
C GLU A 8 -4.69 -6.18 14.02
N ALA A 9 -5.43 -7.12 14.60
CA ALA A 9 -6.51 -7.85 13.94
C ALA A 9 -7.63 -6.90 13.46
N VAL A 10 -8.06 -5.98 14.33
CA VAL A 10 -9.06 -4.96 13.98
C VAL A 10 -8.55 -4.06 12.86
N LEU A 11 -7.33 -3.53 12.98
CA LEU A 11 -6.77 -2.66 11.96
C LEU A 11 -6.62 -3.35 10.59
N GLY A 12 -6.22 -4.63 10.58
CA GLY A 12 -6.16 -5.40 9.35
C GLY A 12 -7.53 -5.58 8.69
N LYS A 13 -8.57 -5.83 9.49
CA LYS A 13 -9.95 -5.90 9.00
C LYS A 13 -10.42 -4.56 8.43
N ASP A 14 -10.16 -3.45 9.13
CA ASP A 14 -10.50 -2.11 8.65
C ASP A 14 -9.79 -1.80 7.32
N ALA A 15 -8.53 -2.23 7.16
CA ALA A 15 -7.79 -2.10 5.91
C ALA A 15 -8.43 -2.93 4.77
N GLU A 16 -8.89 -4.16 5.05
CA GLU A 16 -9.62 -4.98 4.06
C GLU A 16 -10.93 -4.32 3.63
N GLU A 17 -11.72 -3.83 4.60
CA GLU A 17 -12.99 -3.15 4.34
C GLU A 17 -12.76 -1.86 3.54
N PHE A 18 -11.74 -1.09 3.90
CA PHE A 18 -11.33 0.10 3.15
C PHE A 18 -10.95 -0.27 1.70
N ILE A 19 -10.09 -1.26 1.49
CA ILE A 19 -9.68 -1.71 0.14
C ILE A 19 -10.90 -2.12 -0.70
N ALA A 20 -11.89 -2.80 -0.10
CA ALA A 20 -13.10 -3.25 -0.80
C ALA A 20 -14.12 -2.13 -1.08
N SER A 21 -14.07 -1.04 -0.31
CA SER A 21 -14.96 0.11 -0.49
C SER A 21 -14.77 0.79 -1.85
N ASP A 22 -15.78 1.55 -2.29
CA ASP A 22 -15.67 2.35 -3.53
C ASP A 22 -14.53 3.39 -3.42
N LEU A 23 -14.36 3.98 -2.24
CA LEU A 23 -13.30 4.96 -1.98
C LEU A 23 -11.91 4.33 -2.07
N GLY A 24 -11.70 3.17 -1.43
CA GLY A 24 -10.42 2.47 -1.46
C GLY A 24 -10.09 1.98 -2.87
N ARG A 25 -11.05 1.41 -3.59
CA ARG A 25 -10.87 1.02 -5.01
C ARG A 25 -10.50 2.22 -5.88
N TYR A 26 -11.16 3.36 -5.70
CA TYR A 26 -10.81 4.58 -6.42
C TYR A 26 -9.38 5.04 -6.13
N LEU A 27 -9.00 5.14 -4.85
CA LEU A 27 -7.67 5.60 -4.44
C LEU A 27 -6.54 4.64 -4.88
N ILE A 28 -6.78 3.33 -4.80
CA ILE A 28 -5.83 2.33 -5.31
C ILE A 28 -5.69 2.45 -6.84
N GLY A 29 -6.80 2.64 -7.55
CA GLY A 29 -6.77 2.90 -8.99
C GLY A 29 -6.00 4.17 -9.35
N GLN A 30 -6.16 5.25 -8.59
CA GLN A 30 -5.35 6.46 -8.75
C GLN A 30 -3.86 6.20 -8.53
N ALA A 31 -3.50 5.46 -7.48
CA ALA A 31 -2.11 5.08 -7.24
C ALA A 31 -1.54 4.22 -8.39
N ASP A 32 -2.33 3.31 -8.96
CA ASP A 32 -1.91 2.51 -10.11
C ASP A 32 -1.68 3.35 -11.37
N MET A 33 -2.58 4.29 -11.66
CA MET A 33 -2.41 5.24 -12.76
C MET A 33 -1.15 6.10 -12.57
N GLU A 34 -0.93 6.64 -11.37
CA GLU A 34 0.27 7.44 -11.07
C GLU A 34 1.56 6.65 -11.28
N ILE A 35 1.58 5.36 -10.93
CA ILE A 35 2.73 4.48 -11.15
C ILE A 35 2.95 4.28 -12.65
N GLU A 36 1.91 3.91 -13.40
CA GLU A 36 1.99 3.63 -14.83
C GLU A 36 2.47 4.86 -15.62
N GLU A 37 1.85 6.02 -15.41
CA GLU A 37 2.21 7.26 -16.08
C GLU A 37 3.66 7.67 -15.78
N ALA A 38 4.10 7.53 -14.51
CA ALA A 38 5.46 7.86 -14.12
C ALA A 38 6.48 6.87 -14.70
N GLN A 39 6.15 5.58 -14.79
CA GLN A 39 6.98 4.56 -15.43
C GLN A 39 7.13 4.82 -16.93
N GLU A 40 6.04 5.11 -17.63
CA GLU A 40 6.09 5.48 -19.04
C GLU A 40 6.94 6.72 -19.29
N ALA A 41 6.77 7.75 -18.45
CA ALA A 41 7.57 8.96 -18.54
C ALA A 41 9.05 8.66 -18.27
N LEU A 42 9.36 7.78 -17.32
CA LEU A 42 10.73 7.41 -16.98
C LEU A 42 11.46 6.76 -18.16
N CYS A 43 10.77 5.92 -18.93
CA CYS A 43 11.29 5.30 -20.15
C CYS A 43 11.63 6.31 -21.26
N LYS A 44 11.01 7.51 -21.24
CA LYS A 44 11.18 8.56 -22.27
C LYS A 44 12.15 9.66 -21.84
N VAL A 45 12.56 9.70 -20.57
CA VAL A 45 13.45 10.76 -20.05
C VAL A 45 14.90 10.51 -20.44
N ALA A 46 15.54 11.54 -20.99
CA ALA A 46 16.96 11.51 -21.30
C ALA A 46 17.83 11.21 -20.04
N PRO A 47 18.84 10.32 -20.13
CA PRO A 47 19.60 9.86 -18.96
C PRO A 47 20.28 10.97 -18.14
N TRP A 48 20.70 12.05 -18.78
CA TRP A 48 21.37 13.18 -18.09
C TRP A 48 20.39 14.09 -17.32
N ARG A 49 19.07 13.92 -17.49
CA ARG A 49 18.05 14.66 -16.73
C ARG A 49 17.79 14.02 -15.37
N THR A 50 18.85 13.88 -14.58
CA THR A 50 18.84 13.21 -13.27
C THR A 50 17.79 13.74 -12.29
N ARG A 51 17.54 15.06 -12.29
CA ARG A 51 16.45 15.65 -11.47
C ARG A 51 15.08 15.08 -11.83
N ARG A 52 14.77 15.01 -13.14
CA ARG A 52 13.47 14.50 -13.61
C ARG A 52 13.32 13.01 -13.34
N ILE A 53 14.40 12.25 -13.50
CA ILE A 53 14.43 10.82 -13.16
C ILE A 53 14.06 10.61 -11.68
N ARG A 54 14.70 11.36 -10.77
CA ARG A 54 14.42 11.27 -9.32
C ARG A 54 12.99 11.65 -8.97
N GLU A 55 12.44 12.68 -9.61
CA GLU A 55 11.04 13.09 -9.42
C GLU A 55 10.07 11.96 -9.78
N LEU A 56 10.27 11.32 -10.94
CA LEU A 56 9.45 10.21 -11.40
C LEU A 56 9.60 8.97 -10.50
N GLN A 57 10.82 8.63 -10.11
CA GLN A 57 11.08 7.54 -9.17
C GLN A 57 10.39 7.79 -7.81
N ASN A 58 10.44 9.02 -7.30
CA ASN A 58 9.76 9.38 -6.06
C ASN A 58 8.23 9.32 -6.19
N GLN A 59 7.67 9.68 -7.35
CA GLN A 59 6.24 9.54 -7.61
C GLN A 59 5.82 8.07 -7.57
N ILE A 60 6.55 7.20 -8.27
CA ILE A 60 6.33 5.74 -8.24
C ILE A 60 6.43 5.22 -6.81
N TRP A 61 7.50 5.59 -6.09
CA TRP A 61 7.73 5.12 -4.73
C TRP A 61 6.58 5.49 -3.78
N ARG A 62 6.10 6.74 -3.81
CA ARG A 62 5.00 7.17 -2.92
C ARG A 62 3.72 6.37 -3.18
N ALA A 63 3.33 6.19 -4.44
CA ALA A 63 2.13 5.44 -4.80
C ALA A 63 2.26 3.94 -4.43
N GLN A 64 3.45 3.35 -4.65
CA GLN A 64 3.74 1.98 -4.22
C GLN A 64 3.72 1.82 -2.70
N SER A 65 4.28 2.78 -1.96
CA SER A 65 4.29 2.78 -0.49
C SER A 65 2.88 2.88 0.07
N PHE A 66 2.03 3.76 -0.47
CA PHE A 66 0.62 3.83 -0.08
C PHE A 66 -0.07 2.46 -0.19
N LYS A 67 0.07 1.79 -1.34
CA LYS A 67 -0.47 0.43 -1.53
C LYS A 67 0.20 -0.59 -0.60
N GLY A 68 1.50 -0.42 -0.34
CA GLY A 68 2.29 -1.27 0.57
C GLY A 68 1.74 -1.25 1.99
N TRP A 69 1.50 -0.07 2.56
CA TRP A 69 0.99 0.07 3.92
C TRP A 69 -0.36 -0.61 4.11
N LEU A 70 -1.27 -0.50 3.13
CA LEU A 70 -2.56 -1.20 3.18
C LEU A 70 -2.37 -2.73 3.20
N ARG A 71 -1.48 -3.26 2.35
CA ARG A 71 -1.18 -4.70 2.35
C ARG A 71 -0.52 -5.18 3.64
N GLU A 72 0.37 -4.36 4.20
CA GLU A 72 1.05 -4.64 5.47
C GLU A 72 0.04 -4.73 6.61
N MET A 73 -0.91 -3.79 6.70
CA MET A 73 -2.00 -3.83 7.69
C MET A 73 -2.84 -5.09 7.56
N VAL A 74 -3.25 -5.46 6.34
CA VAL A 74 -4.01 -6.69 6.10
C VAL A 74 -3.22 -7.94 6.51
N THR A 75 -1.94 -8.00 6.14
CA THR A 75 -1.07 -9.15 6.43
C THR A 75 -0.83 -9.29 7.94
N ALA A 76 -0.52 -8.18 8.62
CA ALA A 76 -0.33 -8.15 10.07
C ALA A 76 -1.60 -8.56 10.81
N GLY A 77 -2.77 -8.04 10.40
CA GLY A 77 -4.03 -8.41 11.04
C GLY A 77 -4.38 -9.88 10.86
N LYS A 78 -4.14 -10.47 9.69
CA LYS A 78 -4.32 -11.93 9.47
C LYS A 78 -3.42 -12.76 10.38
N ALA A 79 -2.15 -12.37 10.51
CA ALA A 79 -1.23 -13.03 11.42
C ALA A 79 -1.71 -12.92 12.89
N ALA A 80 -2.19 -11.74 13.29
CA ALA A 80 -2.69 -11.51 14.64
C ALA A 80 -3.95 -12.35 14.96
N VAL A 81 -4.88 -12.49 14.01
CA VAL A 81 -6.06 -13.37 14.14
C VAL A 81 -5.62 -14.82 14.33
N GLN A 82 -4.68 -15.31 13.51
CA GLN A 82 -4.20 -16.68 13.61
C GLN A 82 -3.57 -16.96 15.00
N VAL A 83 -2.76 -16.03 15.52
CA VAL A 83 -2.16 -16.17 16.85
C VAL A 83 -3.23 -16.19 17.95
N LEU A 84 -4.27 -15.35 17.83
CA LEU A 84 -5.38 -15.34 18.79
C LEU A 84 -6.17 -16.65 18.78
N GLU A 85 -6.41 -17.23 17.60
CA GLU A 85 -7.09 -18.52 17.44
C GLU A 85 -6.28 -19.70 18.00
N GLU A 86 -4.95 -19.70 17.82
CA GLU A 86 -4.05 -20.74 18.37
C GLU A 86 -3.95 -20.71 19.91
N HIS A 87 -4.28 -19.58 20.54
CA HIS A 87 -4.19 -19.35 21.99
C HIS A 87 -5.56 -19.18 22.68
N SER A 88 -6.67 -19.49 21.99
CA SER A 88 -8.04 -19.54 22.52
C SER A 88 -8.45 -20.96 22.92
#